data_AF-A0A8T5SNM6-F1
#
_entry.id   AF-A0A8T5SNM6-F1
#
_cell.length_a   1.000
_cell.length_b   1.000
_cell.length_c   1.000
_cell.angle_alpha   90.00
_cell.angle_beta   90.00
_cell.angle_gamma   90.00
#
_symmetry.space_group_name_H-M   'P 1'
#
loop_
_entity.id
_entity.type
_entity.pdbx_description
1 polymer ?
#
loop_
_entity_poly.entity_id
_entity_poly.type
_entity_poly.pdbx_seq_one_letter_code
_entity_poly.pdbx_strand_id
1 'polypeptide(L)'
;MTDIALNFQVAVNERNYSTSSQLIDQALGEGTLPDLVLGLEEIEKAVSHITLERRDHIFSYLGMWDIYFAVQIPSINVLELLQKHDARNNAQTFMVDFIRDLIDRQDNRFDQFCVNIQTISRGQYAVLVPSILEQRTEELLSCKIQFKDETPRLYCTADLLGTYYGRKIITATHGNRSFDIVANEDQYGTIRKSLASTGLDTELMLMKIDSDKWDEYVKQRRSPRLHQSMRDDKVSQSDGSGELAVLHRVKSARSNIYSRNFNQQHTAFIAMNAARTQLCNDVLADIATDPSHSLRNRALKQLGESGDIHTLELLDDIMKNDGSTAIRKEASRAYSALASRTVGIGLISPAPSTKPPVVDISKINIILNSLLTKGMPTTMIDETLNSVALQGGSDSVEILLRLFSRPQENIRQAIVKATRLLDKQSAALIIRAALNDESQA
;
A
#
# COMPACT_ATOMS: atom_id res chain seq x y z
N MET A 1 -9.27 -30.81 -20.54
CA MET A 1 -8.16 -29.84 -20.38
C MET A 1 -8.71 -28.48 -19.92
N THR A 2 -9.82 -27.97 -20.45
CA THR A 2 -10.55 -26.78 -19.98
C THR A 2 -11.17 -26.86 -18.58
N ASP A 3 -11.05 -28.01 -17.89
CA ASP A 3 -11.77 -28.28 -16.64
C ASP A 3 -11.11 -27.59 -15.43
N ILE A 4 -9.77 -27.61 -15.33
CA ILE A 4 -9.07 -27.05 -14.16
C ILE A 4 -9.23 -25.53 -14.05
N ALA A 5 -9.09 -24.80 -15.16
CA ALA A 5 -9.24 -23.35 -15.18
C ALA A 5 -10.68 -22.90 -14.92
N LEU A 6 -11.66 -23.63 -15.47
CA LEU A 6 -13.08 -23.37 -15.22
C LEU A 6 -13.42 -23.64 -13.75
N ASN A 7 -13.00 -24.78 -13.20
CA ASN A 7 -13.23 -25.11 -11.79
C ASN A 7 -12.55 -24.13 -10.85
N PHE A 8 -11.35 -23.67 -11.20
CA PHE A 8 -10.66 -22.63 -10.45
C PHE A 8 -11.45 -21.31 -10.48
N GLN A 9 -11.90 -20.86 -11.66
CA GLN A 9 -12.66 -19.62 -11.79
C GLN A 9 -14.02 -19.71 -11.08
N VAL A 10 -14.70 -20.85 -11.15
CA VAL A 10 -15.94 -21.13 -10.41
C VAL A 10 -15.68 -21.03 -8.92
N ALA A 11 -14.65 -21.71 -8.42
CA ALA A 11 -14.28 -21.65 -7.00
C ALA A 11 -13.95 -20.22 -6.53
N VAL A 12 -13.24 -19.43 -7.34
CA VAL A 12 -12.98 -18.00 -7.03
C VAL A 12 -14.27 -17.19 -7.01
N ASN A 13 -15.16 -17.36 -8.01
CA ASN A 13 -16.43 -16.64 -8.09
C ASN A 13 -17.37 -16.98 -6.92
N GLU A 14 -17.33 -18.23 -6.47
CA GLU A 14 -18.06 -18.74 -5.31
C GLU A 14 -17.34 -18.46 -3.99
N ARG A 15 -16.13 -17.89 -4.03
CA ARG A 15 -15.27 -17.60 -2.86
C ARG A 15 -14.89 -18.85 -2.06
N ASN A 16 -14.87 -19.98 -2.72
CA ASN A 16 -14.33 -21.22 -2.18
C ASN A 16 -12.81 -21.26 -2.35
N TYR A 17 -12.12 -20.40 -1.57
CA TYR A 17 -10.67 -20.24 -1.66
C TYR A 17 -9.88 -21.48 -1.24
N SER A 18 -10.49 -22.37 -0.44
CA SER A 18 -9.88 -23.68 -0.14
C SER A 18 -9.77 -24.53 -1.40
N THR A 19 -10.86 -24.65 -2.17
CA THR A 19 -10.86 -25.42 -3.42
C THR A 19 -9.96 -24.77 -4.47
N SER A 20 -10.02 -23.45 -4.67
CA SER A 20 -9.14 -22.81 -5.66
C SER A 20 -7.65 -22.89 -5.28
N SER A 21 -7.29 -22.88 -3.99
CA SER A 21 -5.91 -23.15 -3.55
C SER A 21 -5.47 -24.58 -3.84
N GLN A 22 -6.34 -25.57 -3.56
CA GLN A 22 -6.06 -26.98 -3.89
C GLN A 22 -5.81 -27.19 -5.38
N LEU A 23 -6.54 -26.48 -6.24
CA LEU A 23 -6.34 -26.52 -7.69
C LEU A 23 -4.99 -25.90 -8.12
N ILE A 24 -4.53 -24.84 -7.45
CA ILE A 24 -3.18 -24.29 -7.68
C ILE A 24 -2.11 -25.29 -7.22
N ASP A 25 -2.26 -25.86 -6.02
CA ASP A 25 -1.33 -26.85 -5.47
C ASP A 25 -1.23 -28.10 -6.36
N GLN A 26 -2.38 -28.60 -6.83
CA GLN A 26 -2.46 -29.70 -7.79
C GLN A 26 -1.73 -29.34 -9.09
N ALA A 27 -2.00 -28.16 -9.65
CA ALA A 27 -1.39 -27.70 -10.88
C ALA A 27 0.15 -27.55 -10.77
N LEU A 28 0.65 -27.09 -9.63
CA LEU A 28 2.08 -27.02 -9.33
C LEU A 28 2.70 -28.41 -9.15
N GLY A 29 2.05 -29.30 -8.41
CA GLY A 29 2.55 -30.64 -8.12
C GLY A 29 2.60 -31.54 -9.35
N GLU A 30 1.56 -31.49 -10.19
CA GLU A 30 1.44 -32.28 -11.42
C GLU A 30 2.15 -31.65 -12.62
N GLY A 31 2.57 -30.39 -12.52
CA GLY A 31 3.16 -29.64 -13.64
C GLY A 31 2.13 -29.21 -14.70
N THR A 32 0.84 -29.18 -14.34
CA THR A 32 -0.29 -28.76 -15.19
C THR A 32 -0.64 -27.27 -15.02
N LEU A 33 0.19 -26.50 -14.31
CA LEU A 33 0.09 -25.04 -14.25
C LEU A 33 0.01 -24.34 -15.63
N PRO A 34 0.69 -24.79 -16.70
CA PRO A 34 0.54 -24.19 -18.03
C PRO A 34 -0.91 -24.32 -18.56
N ASP A 35 -1.57 -25.44 -18.29
CA ASP A 35 -2.96 -25.68 -18.72
C ASP A 35 -3.93 -24.77 -17.96
N LEU A 36 -3.66 -24.54 -16.66
CA LEU A 36 -4.41 -23.58 -15.85
C LEU A 36 -4.24 -22.15 -16.39
N VAL A 37 -3.01 -21.73 -16.67
CA VAL A 37 -2.70 -20.40 -17.24
C VAL A 37 -3.43 -20.20 -18.58
N LEU A 38 -3.26 -21.11 -19.52
CA LEU A 38 -3.90 -21.03 -20.84
C LEU A 38 -5.43 -20.95 -20.74
N GLY A 39 -6.03 -21.79 -19.90
CA GLY A 39 -7.49 -21.76 -19.70
C GLY A 39 -7.98 -20.45 -19.06
N LEU A 40 -7.20 -19.83 -18.17
CA LEU A 40 -7.55 -18.53 -17.58
C LEU A 40 -7.43 -17.38 -18.57
N GLU A 41 -6.47 -17.43 -19.50
CA GLU A 41 -6.36 -16.46 -20.60
C GLU A 41 -7.56 -16.55 -21.55
N GLU A 42 -7.99 -17.77 -21.89
CA GLU A 42 -9.18 -17.99 -22.72
C GLU A 42 -10.45 -17.44 -22.04
N ILE A 43 -10.60 -17.67 -20.73
CA ILE A 43 -11.71 -17.12 -19.94
C ILE A 43 -11.64 -15.59 -19.92
N GLU A 44 -10.47 -14.99 -19.70
CA GLU A 44 -10.31 -13.53 -19.69
C GLU A 44 -10.63 -12.90 -21.04
N LYS A 45 -10.23 -13.53 -22.15
CA LYS A 45 -10.56 -13.11 -23.52
C LYS A 45 -12.06 -13.19 -23.81
N ALA A 46 -12.77 -14.13 -23.17
CA ALA A 46 -14.21 -14.32 -23.35
C ALA A 46 -15.09 -13.36 -22.51
N VAL A 47 -14.56 -12.82 -21.40
CA VAL A 47 -15.32 -12.01 -20.45
C VAL A 47 -15.20 -10.51 -20.76
N SER A 48 -16.34 -9.82 -20.83
CA SER A 48 -16.38 -8.37 -21.11
C SER A 48 -15.95 -7.48 -19.94
N HIS A 49 -15.92 -8.03 -18.72
CA HIS A 49 -15.67 -7.30 -17.47
C HIS A 49 -14.68 -8.02 -16.57
N ILE A 50 -13.48 -7.46 -16.45
CA ILE A 50 -12.42 -7.98 -15.56
C ILE A 50 -12.68 -7.49 -14.13
N THR A 51 -12.82 -8.44 -13.20
CA THR A 51 -12.81 -8.19 -11.75
C THR A 51 -11.41 -8.47 -11.18
N LEU A 52 -11.19 -8.12 -9.90
CA LEU A 52 -9.94 -8.40 -9.20
C LEU A 52 -10.03 -9.59 -8.23
N GLU A 53 -11.16 -10.31 -8.19
CA GLU A 53 -11.37 -11.46 -7.29
C GLU A 53 -10.32 -12.56 -7.50
N ARG A 54 -9.94 -12.82 -8.76
CA ARG A 54 -8.87 -13.75 -9.11
C ARG A 54 -7.51 -13.30 -8.59
N ARG A 55 -7.20 -12.01 -8.74
CA ARG A 55 -5.97 -11.41 -8.23
C ARG A 55 -5.91 -11.52 -6.71
N ASP A 56 -7.00 -11.22 -6.02
CA ASP A 56 -7.08 -11.33 -4.56
C ASP A 56 -6.75 -12.73 -4.09
N HIS A 57 -7.35 -13.75 -4.72
CA HIS A 57 -7.08 -15.15 -4.37
C HIS A 57 -5.60 -15.52 -4.62
N ILE A 58 -5.08 -15.25 -5.82
CA ILE A 58 -3.68 -15.60 -6.17
C ILE A 58 -2.70 -14.86 -5.26
N PHE A 59 -2.92 -13.58 -4.99
CA PHE A 59 -2.05 -12.79 -4.12
C PHE A 59 -2.15 -13.23 -2.66
N SER A 60 -3.33 -13.61 -2.19
CA SER A 60 -3.50 -14.19 -0.86
C SER A 60 -2.75 -15.53 -0.74
N TYR A 61 -2.93 -16.44 -1.72
CA TYR A 61 -2.24 -17.73 -1.80
C TYR A 61 -0.71 -17.57 -1.76
N LEU A 62 -0.17 -16.58 -2.48
CA LEU A 62 1.27 -16.29 -2.51
C LEU A 62 1.76 -15.41 -1.35
N GLY A 63 0.87 -14.99 -0.44
CA GLY A 63 1.17 -14.11 0.68
C GLY A 63 1.58 -12.69 0.25
N MET A 64 1.22 -12.27 -0.96
CA MET A 64 1.54 -10.97 -1.59
C MET A 64 0.59 -9.84 -1.22
N TRP A 65 -0.29 -10.06 -0.23
CA TRP A 65 -1.31 -9.09 0.18
C TRP A 65 -0.72 -7.74 0.57
N ASP A 66 0.39 -7.75 1.33
CA ASP A 66 1.03 -6.54 1.84
C ASP A 66 1.66 -5.65 0.75
N ILE A 67 1.89 -6.23 -0.43
CA ILE A 67 2.48 -5.56 -1.60
C ILE A 67 1.52 -5.51 -2.80
N TYR A 68 0.22 -5.74 -2.56
CA TYR A 68 -0.79 -5.92 -3.61
C TYR A 68 -0.80 -4.84 -4.70
N PHE A 69 -0.73 -3.56 -4.29
CA PHE A 69 -0.72 -2.43 -5.22
C PHE A 69 0.66 -2.09 -5.77
N ALA A 70 1.73 -2.61 -5.16
CA ALA A 70 3.09 -2.40 -5.62
C ALA A 70 3.40 -3.26 -6.84
N VAL A 71 2.91 -4.50 -6.88
CA VAL A 71 3.19 -5.43 -7.98
C VAL A 71 2.37 -5.07 -9.24
N GLN A 72 3.04 -4.54 -10.27
CA GLN A 72 2.48 -4.20 -11.58
C GLN A 72 2.53 -5.40 -12.55
N ILE A 73 2.21 -6.59 -12.05
CA ILE A 73 2.19 -7.84 -12.82
C ILE A 73 0.76 -8.40 -12.76
N PRO A 74 0.12 -8.74 -13.89
CA PRO A 74 -1.18 -9.41 -13.90
C PRO A 74 -1.13 -10.75 -13.17
N SER A 75 -2.24 -11.16 -12.55
CA SER A 75 -2.33 -12.39 -11.77
C SER A 75 -1.99 -13.66 -12.58
N ILE A 76 -2.37 -13.72 -13.86
CA ILE A 76 -2.01 -14.81 -14.78
C ILE A 76 -0.48 -14.86 -14.98
N ASN A 77 0.14 -13.71 -15.25
CA ASN A 77 1.59 -13.64 -15.45
C ASN A 77 2.37 -13.97 -14.17
N VAL A 78 1.80 -13.75 -12.99
CA VAL A 78 2.38 -14.24 -11.72
C VAL A 78 2.41 -15.76 -11.69
N LEU A 79 1.34 -16.44 -12.13
CA LEU A 79 1.33 -17.91 -12.23
C LEU A 79 2.35 -18.41 -13.25
N GLU A 80 2.50 -17.74 -14.39
CA GLU A 80 3.56 -18.09 -15.35
C GLU A 80 4.97 -18.00 -14.77
N LEU A 81 5.22 -17.03 -13.88
CA LEU A 81 6.53 -16.89 -13.23
C LEU A 81 6.82 -18.10 -12.35
N LEU A 82 5.82 -18.62 -11.62
CA LEU A 82 5.99 -19.83 -10.81
C LEU A 82 6.38 -21.03 -11.66
N GLN A 83 5.80 -21.15 -12.85
CA GLN A 83 6.13 -22.20 -13.82
C GLN A 83 7.57 -22.03 -14.35
N LYS A 84 7.92 -20.84 -14.84
CA LYS A 84 9.23 -20.56 -15.47
C LYS A 84 10.41 -20.81 -14.53
N HIS A 85 10.18 -20.72 -13.23
CA HIS A 85 11.21 -20.88 -12.20
C HIS A 85 11.07 -22.16 -11.36
N ASP A 86 10.22 -23.11 -11.78
CA ASP A 86 10.00 -24.40 -11.11
C ASP A 86 9.71 -24.29 -9.61
N ALA A 87 8.86 -23.32 -9.22
CA ALA A 87 8.61 -22.96 -7.83
C ALA A 87 7.72 -23.97 -7.05
N ARG A 88 7.73 -25.26 -7.43
CA ARG A 88 6.79 -26.30 -6.94
C ARG A 88 6.80 -26.48 -5.42
N ASN A 89 7.99 -26.38 -4.81
CA ASN A 89 8.16 -26.71 -3.39
C ASN A 89 7.95 -25.52 -2.46
N ASN A 90 7.98 -24.28 -2.97
CA ASN A 90 7.90 -23.09 -2.12
C ASN A 90 7.58 -21.80 -2.91
N ALA A 91 6.38 -21.73 -3.48
CA ALA A 91 5.92 -20.59 -4.28
C ALA A 91 6.01 -19.26 -3.52
N GLN A 92 5.66 -19.23 -2.22
CA GLN A 92 5.73 -18.02 -1.39
C GLN A 92 7.16 -17.51 -1.22
N THR A 93 8.12 -18.39 -0.89
CA THR A 93 9.53 -17.98 -0.74
C THR A 93 10.11 -17.52 -2.06
N PHE A 94 9.79 -18.21 -3.16
CA PHE A 94 10.14 -17.75 -4.50
C PHE A 94 9.63 -16.33 -4.77
N MET A 95 8.38 -16.03 -4.43
CA MET A 95 7.83 -14.68 -4.62
C MET A 95 8.53 -13.62 -3.76
N VAL A 96 8.97 -13.94 -2.54
CA VAL A 96 9.76 -13.01 -1.72
C VAL A 96 11.10 -12.70 -2.40
N ASP A 97 11.82 -13.73 -2.86
CA ASP A 97 13.11 -13.55 -3.53
C ASP A 97 12.97 -12.84 -4.88
N PHE A 98 11.91 -13.13 -5.64
CA PHE A 98 11.60 -12.47 -6.91
C PHE A 98 11.33 -10.98 -6.71
N ILE A 99 10.52 -10.60 -5.73
CA ILE A 99 10.23 -9.19 -5.45
C ILE A 99 11.49 -8.45 -4.94
N ARG A 100 12.34 -9.12 -4.15
CA ARG A 100 13.65 -8.55 -3.76
C ARG A 100 14.49 -8.23 -5.00
N ASP A 101 14.59 -9.15 -5.95
CA ASP A 101 15.32 -8.95 -7.20
C ASP A 101 14.75 -7.81 -8.04
N LEU A 102 13.41 -7.64 -8.09
CA LEU A 102 12.79 -6.47 -8.76
C LEU A 102 13.21 -5.15 -8.11
N ILE A 103 13.27 -5.09 -6.78
CA ILE A 103 13.68 -3.89 -6.05
C ILE A 103 15.15 -3.58 -6.32
N ASP A 104 16.02 -4.59 -6.21
CA ASP A 104 17.47 -4.44 -6.41
C ASP A 104 17.81 -3.95 -7.84
N ARG A 105 17.00 -4.34 -8.83
CA ARG A 105 17.13 -3.91 -10.23
C ARG A 105 16.38 -2.63 -10.58
N GLN A 106 15.64 -2.03 -9.64
CA GLN A 106 14.73 -0.91 -9.87
C GLN A 106 13.73 -1.19 -11.02
N ASP A 107 13.21 -2.42 -11.07
CA ASP A 107 12.32 -2.90 -12.14
C ASP A 107 10.93 -2.24 -12.03
N ASN A 108 10.39 -1.76 -13.16
CA ASN A 108 9.12 -1.04 -13.22
C ASN A 108 7.89 -1.92 -12.90
N ARG A 109 8.06 -3.25 -12.85
CA ARG A 109 7.05 -4.20 -12.40
C ARG A 109 6.76 -4.10 -10.90
N PHE A 110 7.54 -3.34 -10.14
CA PHE A 110 7.31 -3.10 -8.71
C PHE A 110 7.30 -1.59 -8.38
N ASP A 111 6.11 -1.04 -8.12
CA ASP A 111 5.90 0.34 -7.69
C ASP A 111 6.10 0.47 -6.17
N GLN A 112 7.33 0.83 -5.77
CA GLN A 112 7.71 1.02 -4.37
C GLN A 112 6.95 2.14 -3.66
N PHE A 113 6.38 3.11 -4.41
CA PHE A 113 5.56 4.16 -3.83
C PHE A 113 4.24 3.63 -3.26
N CYS A 114 3.81 2.45 -3.71
CA CYS A 114 2.62 1.78 -3.18
C CYS A 114 2.86 1.00 -1.90
N VAL A 115 4.11 0.80 -1.50
CA VAL A 115 4.41 -0.05 -0.35
C VAL A 115 4.12 0.70 0.94
N ASN A 116 3.27 0.13 1.79
CA ASN A 116 3.09 0.63 3.15
C ASN A 116 4.08 -0.08 4.08
N ILE A 117 5.06 0.66 4.62
CA ILE A 117 6.10 0.12 5.52
C ILE A 117 5.47 -0.52 6.77
N GLN A 118 4.41 0.07 7.32
CA GLN A 118 3.74 -0.49 8.50
C GLN A 118 3.07 -1.82 8.21
N THR A 119 2.59 -2.02 6.97
CA THR A 119 1.97 -3.26 6.54
C THR A 119 3.06 -4.32 6.30
N ILE A 120 4.06 -4.03 5.46
CA ILE A 120 5.09 -5.03 5.12
C ILE A 120 5.98 -5.41 6.30
N SER A 121 6.21 -4.52 7.26
CA SER A 121 7.03 -4.81 8.46
C SER A 121 6.43 -5.89 9.38
N ARG A 122 5.15 -6.20 9.22
CA ARG A 122 4.45 -7.24 9.99
C ARG A 122 4.36 -8.58 9.26
N GLY A 123 4.62 -8.59 7.95
CA GLY A 123 4.43 -9.75 7.09
C GLY A 123 5.74 -10.35 6.60
N GLN A 124 5.64 -11.26 5.63
CA GLN A 124 6.81 -11.92 5.03
C GLN A 124 7.72 -10.99 4.22
N TYR A 125 7.21 -9.81 3.86
CA TYR A 125 7.96 -8.79 3.13
C TYR A 125 8.72 -7.81 4.01
N ALA A 126 8.80 -8.07 5.33
CA ALA A 126 9.57 -7.23 6.25
C ALA A 126 11.05 -7.13 5.86
N VAL A 127 11.59 -8.17 5.19
CA VAL A 127 12.94 -8.20 4.62
C VAL A 127 13.21 -7.07 3.60
N LEU A 128 12.16 -6.50 2.99
CA LEU A 128 12.27 -5.43 2.00
C LEU A 128 12.35 -4.03 2.63
N VAL A 129 12.04 -3.90 3.92
CA VAL A 129 11.97 -2.61 4.62
C VAL A 129 13.28 -1.81 4.49
N PRO A 130 14.48 -2.39 4.68
CA PRO A 130 15.73 -1.65 4.53
C PRO A 130 15.91 -1.05 3.13
N SER A 131 15.75 -1.85 2.07
CA SER A 131 15.92 -1.38 0.67
C SER A 131 14.93 -0.28 0.32
N ILE A 132 13.67 -0.41 0.76
CA ILE A 132 12.63 0.60 0.52
C ILE A 132 12.95 1.91 1.27
N LEU A 133 13.43 1.84 2.51
CA LEU A 133 13.81 3.03 3.28
C LEU A 133 15.01 3.74 2.67
N GLU A 134 16.03 2.98 2.25
CA GLU A 134 17.22 3.51 1.60
C GLU A 134 16.86 4.24 0.30
N GLN A 135 16.08 3.61 -0.57
CA GLN A 135 15.65 4.23 -1.83
C GLN A 135 14.82 5.50 -1.59
N ARG A 136 13.84 5.48 -0.68
CA ARG A 136 13.02 6.67 -0.38
C ARG A 136 13.86 7.83 0.16
N THR A 137 14.94 7.51 0.87
CA THR A 137 15.92 8.50 1.35
C THR A 137 16.69 9.09 0.17
N GLU A 138 17.18 8.24 -0.73
CA GLU A 138 17.90 8.67 -1.94
C GLU A 138 17.03 9.51 -2.88
N GLU A 139 15.77 9.11 -3.10
CA GLU A 139 14.79 9.87 -3.90
C GLU A 139 14.60 11.30 -3.38
N LEU A 140 14.48 11.47 -2.05
CA LEU A 140 14.32 12.81 -1.48
C LEU A 140 15.63 13.61 -1.55
N LEU A 141 16.78 12.98 -1.32
CA LEU A 141 18.08 13.65 -1.40
C LEU A 141 18.46 14.07 -2.83
N SER A 142 18.05 13.29 -3.82
CA SER A 142 18.27 13.58 -5.25
C SER A 142 17.23 14.53 -5.84
N CYS A 143 16.14 14.82 -5.11
CA CYS A 143 15.06 15.67 -5.58
C CYS A 143 15.53 17.10 -5.91
N LYS A 144 15.15 17.59 -7.09
CA LYS A 144 15.36 18.96 -7.53
C LYS A 144 14.04 19.69 -7.66
N ILE A 145 14.00 20.93 -7.19
CA ILE A 145 12.83 21.81 -7.23
C ILE A 145 13.15 22.94 -8.18
N GLN A 146 12.46 22.95 -9.32
CA GLN A 146 12.73 23.95 -10.34
C GLN A 146 12.02 25.26 -10.02
N PHE A 147 12.67 26.40 -10.25
CA PHE A 147 12.07 27.70 -9.99
C PHE A 147 12.31 28.69 -11.12
N LYS A 148 11.32 29.58 -11.31
CA LYS A 148 11.37 30.71 -12.23
C LYS A 148 11.75 31.97 -11.46
N ASP A 149 12.86 32.58 -11.85
CA ASP A 149 13.48 33.72 -11.15
C ASP A 149 12.94 35.08 -11.63
N GLU A 150 11.61 35.21 -11.65
CA GLU A 150 10.90 36.45 -11.96
C GLU A 150 10.00 36.84 -10.79
N THR A 151 9.48 38.07 -10.76
CA THR A 151 8.48 38.50 -9.78
C THR A 151 7.06 38.38 -10.37
N PRO A 152 6.15 37.57 -9.78
CA PRO A 152 6.34 36.74 -8.59
C PRO A 152 7.14 35.46 -8.88
N ARG A 153 7.95 35.03 -7.90
CA ARG A 153 8.77 33.82 -8.02
C ARG A 153 7.88 32.59 -7.93
N LEU A 154 8.11 31.64 -8.82
CA LEU A 154 7.30 30.42 -8.93
C LEU A 154 8.19 29.19 -8.79
N TYR A 155 7.68 28.17 -8.12
CA TYR A 155 8.36 26.92 -7.81
C TYR A 155 7.57 25.73 -8.34
N CYS A 156 8.22 24.82 -9.05
CA CYS A 156 7.63 23.58 -9.54
C CYS A 156 8.02 22.45 -8.59
N THR A 157 7.05 21.96 -7.85
CA THR A 157 7.19 20.92 -6.81
C THR A 157 6.86 19.53 -7.34
N ALA A 158 6.76 19.36 -8.67
CA ALA A 158 6.37 18.10 -9.30
C ALA A 158 7.31 16.94 -8.95
N ASP A 159 8.63 17.18 -8.94
CA ASP A 159 9.62 16.17 -8.57
C ASP A 159 9.53 15.82 -7.07
N LEU A 160 9.28 16.82 -6.21
CA LEU A 160 9.05 16.61 -4.79
C LEU A 160 7.79 15.75 -4.55
N LEU A 161 6.69 16.05 -5.25
CA LEU A 161 5.47 15.22 -5.28
C LEU A 161 5.69 13.83 -5.90
N GLY A 162 6.75 13.65 -6.67
CA GLY A 162 7.17 12.34 -7.18
C GLY A 162 7.65 11.44 -6.04
N THR A 163 8.41 11.99 -5.09
CA THR A 163 8.99 11.25 -3.96
C THR A 163 7.93 10.84 -2.92
N TYR A 164 8.19 9.76 -2.17
CA TYR A 164 7.31 9.32 -1.08
C TYR A 164 7.18 10.39 0.02
N TYR A 165 8.32 10.87 0.51
CA TYR A 165 8.35 11.81 1.63
C TYR A 165 7.98 13.23 1.23
N GLY A 166 8.28 13.66 -0.01
CA GLY A 166 7.82 14.95 -0.51
C GLY A 166 6.29 15.05 -0.57
N ARG A 167 5.59 13.96 -0.95
CA ARG A 167 4.12 13.91 -0.84
C ARG A 167 3.63 14.07 0.59
N LYS A 168 4.27 13.40 1.56
CA LYS A 168 3.89 13.54 2.97
C LYS A 168 4.13 14.95 3.49
N ILE A 169 5.26 15.56 3.16
CA ILE A 169 5.60 16.93 3.54
C ILE A 169 4.58 17.91 2.98
N ILE A 170 4.25 17.82 1.70
CA ILE A 170 3.26 18.70 1.06
C ILE A 170 1.86 18.51 1.66
N THR A 171 1.45 17.25 1.87
CA THR A 171 0.14 16.93 2.47
C THR A 171 0.03 17.49 3.89
N ALA A 172 1.08 17.36 4.69
CA ALA A 172 1.14 17.93 6.04
C ALA A 172 1.12 19.47 6.01
N THR A 173 1.79 20.08 5.04
CA THR A 173 1.88 21.54 4.90
C THR A 173 0.56 22.18 4.47
N HIS A 174 -0.18 21.54 3.57
CA HIS A 174 -1.39 22.12 2.97
C HIS A 174 -2.71 21.51 3.45
N GLY A 175 -2.66 20.51 4.34
CA GLY A 175 -3.81 19.95 5.04
C GLY A 175 -4.93 19.49 4.10
N ASN A 176 -4.76 18.34 3.44
CA ASN A 176 -5.73 17.71 2.52
C ASN A 176 -6.40 18.61 1.46
N ARG A 177 -5.94 19.86 1.27
CA ARG A 177 -6.40 20.74 0.20
C ARG A 177 -5.74 20.31 -1.11
N SER A 178 -6.44 20.51 -2.23
CA SER A 178 -5.84 20.33 -3.55
C SER A 178 -4.62 21.24 -3.68
N PHE A 179 -3.46 20.66 -3.95
CA PHE A 179 -2.20 21.36 -4.13
C PHE A 179 -1.79 21.27 -5.60
N ASP A 180 -1.59 22.42 -6.23
CA ASP A 180 -1.04 22.49 -7.59
C ASP A 180 0.47 22.26 -7.54
N ILE A 181 1.03 21.70 -8.61
CA ILE A 181 2.48 21.47 -8.70
C ILE A 181 3.26 22.78 -8.74
N VAL A 182 2.62 23.90 -9.09
CA VAL A 182 3.20 25.24 -9.06
C VAL A 182 2.86 25.92 -7.74
N ALA A 183 3.89 26.25 -6.96
CA ALA A 183 3.79 26.99 -5.72
C ALA A 183 4.33 28.41 -5.89
N ASN A 184 3.64 29.39 -5.30
CA ASN A 184 4.18 30.75 -5.16
C ASN A 184 5.20 30.82 -4.00
N GLU A 185 5.85 31.98 -3.82
CA GLU A 185 6.85 32.20 -2.77
C GLU A 185 6.34 31.87 -1.36
N ASP A 186 5.12 32.25 -1.00
CA ASP A 186 4.56 31.99 0.34
C ASP A 186 4.31 30.50 0.59
N GLN A 187 3.71 29.82 -0.40
CA GLN A 187 3.47 28.38 -0.36
C GLN A 187 4.80 27.62 -0.29
N TYR A 188 5.74 27.97 -1.16
CA TYR A 188 7.07 27.37 -1.16
C TYR A 188 7.83 27.68 0.12
N GLY A 189 7.70 28.88 0.70
CA GLY A 189 8.32 29.23 1.97
C GLY A 189 7.89 28.30 3.11
N THR A 190 6.64 27.83 3.09
CA THR A 190 6.14 26.85 4.07
C THR A 190 6.68 25.44 3.79
N ILE A 191 6.75 25.03 2.53
CA ILE A 191 7.35 23.76 2.11
C ILE A 191 8.85 23.74 2.45
N ARG A 192 9.55 24.84 2.17
CA ARG A 192 10.97 25.07 2.45
C ARG A 192 11.24 24.99 3.95
N LYS A 193 10.41 25.63 4.80
CA LYS A 193 10.53 25.49 6.26
C LYS A 193 10.37 24.04 6.70
N SER A 194 9.41 23.32 6.11
CA SER A 194 9.23 21.90 6.40
C SER A 194 10.46 21.10 5.99
N LEU A 195 10.94 21.21 4.75
CA LEU A 195 12.18 20.54 4.27
C LEU A 195 13.43 20.92 5.09
N ALA A 196 13.58 22.19 5.45
CA ALA A 196 14.71 22.64 6.27
C ALA A 196 14.63 22.09 7.70
N SER A 197 13.42 21.98 8.27
CA SER A 197 13.21 21.31 9.56
C SER A 197 13.56 19.81 9.52
N THR A 198 13.68 19.25 8.31
CA THR A 198 14.12 17.88 8.08
C THR A 198 15.59 17.76 7.70
N GLY A 199 16.41 18.76 8.02
CA GLY A 199 17.87 18.74 7.81
C GLY A 199 18.30 18.80 6.35
N LEU A 200 17.38 18.98 5.41
CA LEU A 200 17.72 19.09 3.99
C LEU A 200 18.20 20.49 3.68
N ASP A 201 19.30 20.57 2.93
CA ASP A 201 19.74 21.82 2.33
C ASP A 201 18.86 22.17 1.15
N THR A 202 17.81 22.95 1.42
CA THR A 202 16.84 23.38 0.42
C THR A 202 17.44 24.23 -0.69
N GLU A 203 18.59 24.87 -0.48
CA GLU A 203 19.24 25.68 -1.51
C GLU A 203 19.87 24.77 -2.58
N LEU A 204 20.48 23.65 -2.16
CA LEU A 204 21.03 22.65 -3.09
C LEU A 204 19.96 21.87 -3.86
N MET A 205 18.71 21.90 -3.39
CA MET A 205 17.57 21.33 -4.10
C MET A 205 17.06 22.25 -5.20
N LEU A 206 17.29 23.57 -5.13
CA LEU A 206 16.76 24.53 -6.10
C LEU A 206 17.53 24.49 -7.42
N MET A 207 16.79 24.53 -8.53
CA MET A 207 17.33 24.59 -9.88
C MET A 207 16.61 25.69 -10.67
N LYS A 208 17.35 26.68 -11.16
CA LYS A 208 16.77 27.76 -11.96
C LYS A 208 16.36 27.23 -13.33
N ILE A 209 15.15 27.59 -13.77
CA ILE A 209 14.67 27.39 -15.14
C ILE A 209 14.53 28.74 -15.83
N ASP A 210 14.93 28.79 -17.10
CA ASP A 210 14.74 29.95 -17.95
C ASP A 210 13.24 30.22 -18.18
N SER A 211 12.86 31.49 -18.12
CA SER A 211 11.45 31.90 -18.15
C SER A 211 10.70 31.48 -19.41
N ASP A 212 11.39 31.42 -20.55
CA ASP A 212 10.87 30.99 -21.84
C ASP A 212 10.52 29.49 -21.87
N LYS A 213 11.19 28.68 -21.05
CA LYS A 213 10.97 27.22 -20.94
C LYS A 213 10.00 26.82 -19.84
N TRP A 214 9.62 27.76 -18.95
CA TRP A 214 8.83 27.46 -17.77
C TRP A 214 7.47 26.83 -18.10
N ASP A 215 6.72 27.41 -19.03
CA ASP A 215 5.37 26.94 -19.34
C ASP A 215 5.38 25.56 -19.99
N GLU A 216 6.34 25.29 -20.87
CA GLU A 216 6.56 23.97 -21.47
C GLU A 216 6.94 22.95 -20.39
N TYR A 217 7.86 23.30 -19.50
CA TYR A 217 8.28 22.46 -18.39
C TYR A 217 7.10 22.09 -17.48
N VAL A 218 6.32 23.08 -17.01
CA VAL A 218 5.15 22.85 -16.17
C VAL A 218 4.10 22.01 -16.90
N LYS A 219 3.85 22.26 -18.19
CA LYS A 219 2.90 21.48 -18.98
C LYS A 219 3.32 20.01 -19.12
N GLN A 220 4.61 19.75 -19.31
CA GLN A 220 5.16 18.40 -19.35
C GLN A 220 4.98 17.68 -18.01
N ARG A 221 5.14 18.40 -16.89
CA ARG A 221 4.99 17.84 -15.54
C ARG A 221 3.53 17.68 -15.07
N ARG A 222 2.63 18.56 -15.50
CA ARG A 222 1.18 18.44 -15.23
C ARG A 222 0.53 17.29 -15.98
N SER A 223 1.09 16.92 -17.13
CA SER A 223 0.66 15.74 -17.88
C SER A 223 1.17 14.50 -17.14
N PRO A 224 0.30 13.74 -16.43
CA PRO A 224 0.77 12.70 -15.54
C PRO A 224 1.59 11.65 -16.31
N ARG A 225 2.63 11.09 -15.68
CA ARG A 225 3.43 9.95 -16.15
C ARG A 225 2.63 8.67 -16.51
N LEU A 226 1.29 8.72 -16.50
CA LEU A 226 0.41 7.67 -17.01
C LEU A 226 0.65 7.31 -18.49
N HIS A 227 1.47 8.06 -19.23
CA HIS A 227 1.76 7.77 -20.64
C HIS A 227 3.20 7.39 -20.96
N GLN A 228 4.14 7.45 -20.00
CA GLN A 228 5.54 7.15 -20.32
C GLN A 228 5.87 5.66 -20.30
N SER A 229 5.12 4.83 -19.57
CA SER A 229 5.24 3.36 -19.71
C SER A 229 4.41 2.77 -20.85
N MET A 230 3.55 3.57 -21.51
CA MET A 230 2.66 3.06 -22.57
C MET A 230 3.02 3.53 -23.98
N ARG A 231 3.91 4.52 -24.14
CA ARG A 231 4.27 5.02 -25.48
C ARG A 231 5.37 4.24 -26.18
N ASP A 232 6.22 3.53 -25.44
CA ASP A 232 7.25 2.67 -26.03
C ASP A 232 6.77 1.24 -26.31
N ASP A 233 5.55 0.89 -25.86
CA ASP A 233 4.94 -0.45 -26.01
C ASP A 233 3.84 -0.51 -27.10
N LYS A 234 3.98 0.25 -28.19
CA LYS A 234 3.10 0.09 -29.37
C LYS A 234 3.23 -1.26 -30.08
N VAL A 235 4.07 -2.18 -29.57
CA VAL A 235 4.24 -3.55 -30.09
C VAL A 235 3.60 -4.61 -29.17
N SER A 236 3.14 -4.25 -27.96
CA SER A 236 2.70 -5.23 -26.93
C SER A 236 1.20 -5.11 -26.59
N GLN A 237 0.35 -4.90 -27.60
CA GLN A 237 -1.06 -4.53 -27.40
C GLN A 237 -2.06 -5.67 -27.10
N SER A 238 -1.68 -6.92 -26.76
CA SER A 238 -2.68 -7.99 -26.55
C SER A 238 -2.92 -8.60 -25.16
N ASP A 239 -1.98 -8.79 -24.23
CA ASP A 239 -2.22 -9.87 -23.23
C ASP A 239 -2.09 -9.52 -21.73
N GLY A 240 -2.41 -8.29 -21.29
CA GLY A 240 -2.42 -8.03 -19.83
C GLY A 240 -2.85 -6.65 -19.33
N SER A 241 -3.36 -5.78 -20.21
CA SER A 241 -3.68 -4.39 -19.84
C SER A 241 -4.94 -4.23 -19.00
N GLY A 242 -5.85 -5.21 -19.04
CA GLY A 242 -7.17 -5.11 -18.41
C GLY A 242 -7.14 -5.16 -16.89
N GLU A 243 -6.51 -6.20 -16.31
CA GLU A 243 -6.40 -6.35 -14.85
C GLU A 243 -5.67 -5.14 -14.22
N LEU A 244 -4.52 -4.74 -14.78
CA LEU A 244 -3.75 -3.60 -14.27
C LEU A 244 -4.52 -2.28 -14.42
N ALA A 245 -5.29 -2.09 -15.51
CA ALA A 245 -6.16 -0.93 -15.64
C ALA A 245 -7.24 -0.89 -14.55
N VAL A 246 -7.83 -2.04 -14.18
CA VAL A 246 -8.76 -2.13 -13.04
C VAL A 246 -8.03 -1.82 -11.73
N LEU A 247 -6.84 -2.39 -11.51
CA LEU A 247 -6.01 -2.15 -10.31
C LEU A 247 -5.70 -0.66 -10.13
N HIS A 248 -5.28 0.03 -11.19
CA HIS A 248 -5.00 1.46 -11.14
C HIS A 248 -6.26 2.31 -10.87
N ARG A 249 -7.41 1.92 -11.44
CA ARG A 249 -8.69 2.56 -11.14
C ARG A 249 -9.06 2.39 -9.68
N VAL A 250 -8.90 1.20 -9.11
CA VAL A 250 -9.13 0.94 -7.68
C VAL A 250 -8.17 1.75 -6.81
N LYS A 251 -6.87 1.77 -7.15
CA LYS A 251 -5.86 2.59 -6.45
C LYS A 251 -6.27 4.07 -6.41
N SER A 252 -6.72 4.62 -7.54
CA SER A 252 -7.22 6.00 -7.60
C SER A 252 -8.52 6.20 -6.80
N ALA A 253 -9.45 5.26 -6.90
CA ALA A 253 -10.73 5.31 -6.20
C ALA A 253 -10.56 5.31 -4.68
N ARG A 254 -9.64 4.52 -4.13
CA ARG A 254 -9.35 4.49 -2.67
C ARG A 254 -8.94 5.85 -2.11
N SER A 255 -8.21 6.66 -2.88
CA SER A 255 -7.88 8.02 -2.45
C SER A 255 -9.07 8.98 -2.61
N ASN A 256 -9.84 8.82 -3.68
CA ASN A 256 -10.95 9.71 -4.02
C ASN A 256 -12.22 9.47 -3.18
N ILE A 257 -12.38 8.31 -2.57
CA ILE A 257 -13.56 7.99 -1.75
C ILE A 257 -13.66 8.87 -0.49
N TYR A 258 -12.52 9.35 0.00
CA TYR A 258 -12.43 10.29 1.13
C TYR A 258 -12.34 11.76 0.69
N SER A 259 -12.53 12.04 -0.61
CA SER A 259 -12.56 13.42 -1.11
C SER A 259 -13.74 14.20 -0.54
N ARG A 260 -13.62 15.52 -0.41
CA ARG A 260 -14.75 16.40 -0.05
C ARG A 260 -15.77 16.55 -1.19
N ASN A 261 -15.38 16.19 -2.41
CA ASN A 261 -16.25 16.30 -3.57
C ASN A 261 -17.11 15.04 -3.73
N PHE A 262 -18.42 15.17 -3.51
CA PHE A 262 -19.38 14.06 -3.61
C PHE A 262 -19.33 13.32 -4.95
N ASN A 263 -19.10 14.01 -6.07
CA ASN A 263 -19.00 13.36 -7.38
C ASN A 263 -17.75 12.48 -7.49
N GLN A 264 -16.63 12.92 -6.88
CA GLN A 264 -15.41 12.11 -6.80
C GLN A 264 -15.62 10.90 -5.90
N GLN A 265 -16.27 11.08 -4.75
CA GLN A 265 -16.63 9.98 -3.85
C GLN A 265 -17.53 8.96 -4.56
N HIS A 266 -18.56 9.43 -5.27
CA HIS A 266 -19.50 8.56 -5.96
C HIS A 266 -18.83 7.79 -7.12
N THR A 267 -17.99 8.46 -7.91
CA THR A 267 -17.22 7.80 -8.98
C THR A 267 -16.25 6.77 -8.41
N ALA A 268 -15.57 7.10 -7.31
CA ALA A 268 -14.71 6.16 -6.60
C ALA A 268 -15.50 4.93 -6.12
N PHE A 269 -16.68 5.15 -5.51
CA PHE A 269 -17.54 4.08 -5.03
C PHE A 269 -17.94 3.12 -6.17
N ILE A 270 -18.34 3.66 -7.33
CA ILE A 270 -18.69 2.83 -8.51
C ILE A 270 -17.48 2.01 -8.98
N ALA A 271 -16.30 2.63 -9.06
CA ALA A 271 -15.08 1.92 -9.47
C ALA A 271 -14.70 0.81 -8.49
N MET A 272 -14.84 1.05 -7.18
CA MET A 272 -14.56 0.05 -6.14
C MET A 272 -15.53 -1.12 -6.20
N ASN A 273 -16.83 -0.84 -6.39
CA ASN A 273 -17.86 -1.87 -6.57
C ASN A 273 -17.56 -2.74 -7.80
N ALA A 274 -17.31 -2.12 -8.95
CA ALA A 274 -17.05 -2.84 -10.20
C ALA A 274 -15.84 -3.80 -10.13
N ALA A 275 -14.84 -3.48 -9.29
CA ALA A 275 -13.65 -4.33 -9.14
C ALA A 275 -13.88 -5.58 -8.28
N ARG A 276 -14.90 -5.59 -7.41
CA ARG A 276 -15.27 -6.69 -6.50
C ARG A 276 -14.13 -7.26 -5.65
N THR A 277 -13.10 -6.48 -5.34
CA THR A 277 -11.96 -6.92 -4.52
C THR A 277 -12.24 -6.83 -3.03
N GLN A 278 -11.66 -7.73 -2.23
CA GLN A 278 -11.70 -7.70 -0.78
C GLN A 278 -11.07 -6.41 -0.22
N LEU A 279 -10.04 -5.84 -0.86
CA LEU A 279 -9.50 -4.53 -0.47
C LEU A 279 -10.52 -3.40 -0.59
N CYS A 280 -11.45 -3.51 -1.54
CA CYS A 280 -12.56 -2.56 -1.64
C CYS A 280 -13.59 -2.83 -0.53
N ASN A 281 -13.86 -4.09 -0.19
CA ASN A 281 -14.76 -4.43 0.92
C ASN A 281 -14.24 -3.87 2.25
N ASP A 282 -12.93 -3.95 2.52
CA ASP A 282 -12.33 -3.38 3.74
C ASP A 282 -12.59 -1.87 3.83
N VAL A 283 -12.41 -1.14 2.71
CA VAL A 283 -12.71 0.30 2.67
C VAL A 283 -14.22 0.57 2.79
N LEU A 284 -15.07 -0.30 2.24
CA LEU A 284 -16.52 -0.18 2.41
C LEU A 284 -16.94 -0.45 3.86
N ALA A 285 -16.24 -1.32 4.58
CA ALA A 285 -16.44 -1.55 6.01
C ALA A 285 -16.07 -0.31 6.84
N ASP A 286 -14.93 0.32 6.53
CA ASP A 286 -14.54 1.60 7.15
C ASP A 286 -15.63 2.68 6.91
N ILE A 287 -16.13 2.78 5.68
CA ILE A 287 -17.19 3.73 5.32
C ILE A 287 -18.50 3.39 6.04
N ALA A 288 -18.84 2.12 6.18
CA ALA A 288 -20.07 1.69 6.84
C ALA A 288 -20.05 2.02 8.34
N THR A 289 -18.89 1.94 8.98
CA THR A 289 -18.71 2.18 10.42
C THR A 289 -18.56 3.65 10.79
N ASP A 290 -18.05 4.50 9.88
CA ASP A 290 -17.94 5.94 10.11
C ASP A 290 -19.34 6.60 10.22
N PRO A 291 -19.78 7.07 11.42
CA PRO A 291 -21.11 7.64 11.60
C PRO A 291 -21.34 8.92 10.79
N SER A 292 -20.28 9.61 10.39
CA SER A 292 -20.32 10.89 9.67
C SER A 292 -20.34 10.73 8.15
N HIS A 293 -20.06 9.54 7.63
CA HIS A 293 -19.91 9.35 6.19
C HIS A 293 -21.27 9.36 5.48
N SER A 294 -21.38 10.09 4.38
CA SER A 294 -22.63 10.19 3.58
C SER A 294 -22.98 8.91 2.78
N LEU A 295 -22.06 7.94 2.69
CA LEU A 295 -22.18 6.77 1.82
C LEU A 295 -22.45 5.47 2.59
N ARG A 296 -22.60 5.51 3.92
CA ARG A 296 -22.79 4.34 4.80
C ARG A 296 -23.82 3.34 4.28
N ASN A 297 -25.01 3.84 3.93
CA ASN A 297 -26.11 3.00 3.46
C ASN A 297 -25.75 2.28 2.14
N ARG A 298 -25.08 2.99 1.22
CA ARG A 298 -24.59 2.38 -0.03
C ARG A 298 -23.50 1.35 0.23
N ALA A 299 -22.59 1.65 1.15
CA ALA A 299 -21.53 0.72 1.54
C ALA A 299 -22.10 -0.56 2.16
N LEU A 300 -23.07 -0.46 3.07
CA LEU A 300 -23.76 -1.63 3.64
C LEU A 300 -24.45 -2.48 2.59
N LYS A 301 -25.20 -1.84 1.68
CA LYS A 301 -25.83 -2.56 0.56
C LYS A 301 -24.78 -3.34 -0.24
N GLN A 302 -23.67 -2.68 -0.56
CA GLN A 302 -22.59 -3.30 -1.32
C GLN A 302 -21.91 -4.44 -0.57
N LEU A 303 -21.66 -4.29 0.72
CA LEU A 303 -21.14 -5.36 1.59
C LEU A 303 -22.10 -6.57 1.63
N GLY A 304 -23.41 -6.34 1.54
CA GLY A 304 -24.38 -7.40 1.33
C GLY A 304 -24.21 -8.14 0.00
N GLU A 305 -23.74 -7.47 -1.05
CA GLU A 305 -23.55 -8.01 -2.40
C GLU A 305 -22.16 -8.63 -2.64
N SER A 306 -21.11 -8.08 -2.03
CA SER A 306 -19.72 -8.47 -2.26
C SER A 306 -18.91 -8.76 -0.99
N GLY A 307 -19.50 -8.72 0.19
CA GLY A 307 -18.82 -9.05 1.45
C GLY A 307 -18.55 -10.56 1.61
N ASP A 308 -17.66 -10.88 2.54
CA ASP A 308 -17.23 -12.23 2.90
C ASP A 308 -17.72 -12.62 4.31
N ILE A 309 -17.31 -13.78 4.83
CA ILE A 309 -17.76 -14.21 6.16
C ILE A 309 -17.36 -13.24 7.28
N HIS A 310 -16.21 -12.57 7.17
CA HIS A 310 -15.76 -11.57 8.14
C HIS A 310 -16.66 -10.33 8.16
N THR A 311 -17.29 -10.02 7.02
CA THR A 311 -18.28 -8.96 6.91
C THR A 311 -19.53 -9.25 7.76
N LEU A 312 -19.87 -10.50 8.06
CA LEU A 312 -21.06 -10.83 8.87
C LEU A 312 -20.93 -10.33 10.32
N GLU A 313 -19.75 -10.44 10.93
CA GLU A 313 -19.51 -9.97 12.30
C GLU A 313 -19.69 -8.45 12.40
N LEU A 314 -19.13 -7.72 11.43
CA LEU A 314 -19.31 -6.28 11.29
C LEU A 314 -20.79 -5.90 11.16
N LEU A 315 -21.51 -6.59 10.29
CA LEU A 315 -22.92 -6.30 10.03
C LEU A 315 -23.78 -6.58 11.28
N ASP A 316 -23.49 -7.64 12.04
CA ASP A 316 -24.15 -7.95 13.31
C ASP A 316 -23.91 -6.86 14.37
N ASP A 317 -22.67 -6.35 14.47
CA ASP A 317 -22.36 -5.23 15.36
C ASP A 317 -23.14 -3.97 14.99
N ILE A 318 -23.14 -3.58 13.71
CA ILE A 318 -23.88 -2.41 13.21
C ILE A 318 -25.39 -2.59 13.44
N MET A 319 -25.93 -3.79 13.24
CA MET A 319 -27.34 -4.10 13.51
C MET A 319 -27.74 -3.90 14.96
N LYS A 320 -26.83 -4.15 15.91
CA LYS A 320 -27.11 -4.05 17.36
C LYS A 320 -26.87 -2.65 17.90
N ASN A 321 -25.79 -2.01 17.46
CA ASN A 321 -25.18 -0.89 18.16
C ASN A 321 -25.31 0.45 17.42
N ASP A 322 -25.66 0.47 16.13
CA ASP A 322 -25.73 1.74 15.39
C ASP A 322 -26.88 2.64 15.86
N GLY A 323 -26.61 3.94 16.02
CA GLY A 323 -27.61 4.92 16.46
C GLY A 323 -28.74 5.15 15.44
N SER A 324 -28.51 4.92 14.15
CA SER A 324 -29.48 5.18 13.08
C SER A 324 -30.30 3.93 12.73
N THR A 325 -31.62 4.01 12.91
CA THR A 325 -32.56 2.94 12.54
C THR A 325 -32.49 2.57 11.06
N ALA A 326 -32.22 3.54 10.18
CA ALA A 326 -32.08 3.29 8.74
C ALA A 326 -30.83 2.44 8.43
N ILE A 327 -29.72 2.69 9.14
CA ILE A 327 -28.46 1.96 9.00
C ILE A 327 -28.61 0.54 9.55
N ARG A 328 -29.20 0.36 10.74
CA ARG A 328 -29.48 -0.98 11.30
C ARG A 328 -30.33 -1.83 10.35
N LYS A 329 -31.34 -1.23 9.71
CA LYS A 329 -32.20 -1.92 8.74
C LYS A 329 -31.44 -2.36 7.50
N GLU A 330 -30.55 -1.52 6.98
CA GLU A 330 -29.75 -1.89 5.81
C GLU A 330 -28.69 -2.94 6.16
N ALA A 331 -28.05 -2.84 7.33
CA ALA A 331 -27.13 -3.86 7.81
C ALA A 331 -27.82 -5.23 7.95
N SER A 332 -29.07 -5.27 8.43
CA SER A 332 -29.87 -6.50 8.49
C SER A 332 -30.15 -7.12 7.12
N ARG A 333 -30.44 -6.28 6.12
CA ARG A 333 -30.62 -6.75 4.73
C ARG A 333 -29.33 -7.31 4.16
N ALA A 334 -28.22 -6.59 4.36
CA ALA A 334 -26.90 -7.00 3.92
C ALA A 334 -26.49 -8.32 4.58
N TYR A 335 -26.72 -8.46 5.89
CA TYR A 335 -26.44 -9.67 6.65
C TYR A 335 -27.23 -10.85 6.09
N SER A 336 -28.54 -10.68 5.88
CA SER A 336 -29.39 -11.73 5.33
C SER A 336 -28.96 -12.15 3.92
N ALA A 337 -28.64 -11.18 3.05
CA ALA A 337 -28.16 -11.47 1.69
C ALA A 337 -26.86 -12.25 1.72
N LEU A 338 -25.91 -11.83 2.56
CA LEU A 338 -24.61 -12.45 2.69
C LEU A 338 -24.70 -13.86 3.31
N ALA A 339 -25.38 -13.99 4.45
CA ALA A 339 -25.55 -15.26 5.15
C ALA A 339 -26.24 -16.31 4.27
N SER A 340 -27.23 -15.92 3.45
CA SER A 340 -27.89 -16.83 2.52
C SER A 340 -26.95 -17.46 1.50
N ARG A 341 -25.84 -16.79 1.16
CA ARG A 341 -24.79 -17.31 0.27
C ARG A 341 -23.75 -18.13 1.05
N THR A 342 -23.44 -17.72 2.27
CA THR A 342 -22.38 -18.34 3.09
C THR A 342 -22.80 -19.68 3.70
N VAL A 343 -24.09 -19.94 3.93
CA VAL A 343 -24.60 -21.21 4.51
C VAL A 343 -24.24 -22.47 3.69
N GLY A 344 -23.81 -22.32 2.42
CA GLY A 344 -23.30 -23.42 1.58
C GLY A 344 -21.78 -23.63 1.61
N ILE A 345 -21.00 -22.78 2.28
CA ILE A 345 -19.54 -22.74 2.17
C ILE A 345 -18.93 -23.18 3.51
N GLY A 346 -18.35 -24.37 3.53
CA GLY A 346 -17.63 -24.91 4.68
C GLY A 346 -16.45 -24.03 5.12
N LEU A 347 -16.16 -24.10 6.42
CA LEU A 347 -15.12 -23.41 7.18
C LEU A 347 -13.86 -23.04 6.37
N ILE A 348 -13.53 -21.74 6.34
CA ILE A 348 -12.25 -21.22 5.84
C ILE A 348 -11.15 -21.62 6.83
N SER A 349 -10.09 -22.25 6.33
CA SER A 349 -8.86 -22.45 7.09
C SER A 349 -8.18 -21.10 7.37
N PRO A 350 -7.75 -20.83 8.61
CA PRO A 350 -6.94 -19.65 8.88
C PRO A 350 -5.66 -19.70 8.03
N ALA A 351 -5.26 -18.55 7.49
CA ALA A 351 -3.96 -18.41 6.86
C ALA A 351 -2.88 -18.95 7.82
N PRO A 352 -1.96 -19.80 7.36
CA PRO A 352 -0.90 -20.31 8.23
C PRO A 352 -0.14 -19.10 8.79
N SER A 353 -0.10 -18.98 10.12
CA SER A 353 0.69 -17.94 10.78
C SER A 353 2.17 -18.25 10.56
N THR A 354 2.71 -17.81 9.43
CA THR A 354 4.14 -17.84 9.21
C THR A 354 4.75 -16.80 10.13
N LYS A 355 5.73 -17.22 10.96
CA LYS A 355 6.48 -16.26 11.76
C LYS A 355 7.11 -15.24 10.80
N PRO A 356 6.98 -13.92 11.06
CA PRO A 356 7.57 -12.93 10.18
C PRO A 356 9.08 -13.23 10.06
N PRO A 357 9.63 -13.20 8.84
CA PRO A 357 11.05 -13.46 8.61
C PRO A 357 11.87 -12.45 9.40
N VAL A 358 13.04 -12.90 9.85
CA VAL A 358 13.96 -12.08 10.63
C VAL A 358 14.47 -10.96 9.74
N VAL A 359 14.07 -9.73 10.05
CA VAL A 359 14.57 -8.52 9.39
C VAL A 359 16.03 -8.32 9.79
N ASP A 360 16.85 -7.87 8.84
CA ASP A 360 18.23 -7.49 9.13
C ASP A 360 18.25 -6.17 9.91
N ILE A 361 18.13 -6.31 11.22
CA ILE A 361 18.11 -5.22 12.19
C ILE A 361 19.40 -4.38 12.09
N SER A 362 20.53 -4.98 11.70
CA SER A 362 21.79 -4.27 11.54
C SER A 362 21.73 -3.25 10.40
N LYS A 363 21.11 -3.60 9.26
CA LYS A 363 20.87 -2.66 8.15
C LYS A 363 19.91 -1.55 8.55
N ILE A 364 18.84 -1.85 9.29
CA ILE A 364 17.92 -0.82 9.79
C ILE A 364 18.67 0.15 10.71
N ASN A 365 19.55 -0.35 11.57
CA ASN A 365 20.36 0.48 12.46
C ASN A 365 21.36 1.36 11.67
N ILE A 366 21.96 0.86 10.58
CA ILE A 366 22.82 1.65 9.69
C ILE A 366 22.00 2.76 9.03
N ILE A 367 20.84 2.43 8.46
CA ILE A 367 19.92 3.40 7.85
C ILE A 367 19.54 4.45 8.89
N LEU A 368 19.13 4.04 10.09
CA LEU A 368 18.73 4.94 11.16
C LEU A 368 19.88 5.86 11.58
N ASN A 369 21.09 5.35 11.77
CA ASN A 369 22.25 6.20 12.07
C ASN A 369 22.56 7.18 10.93
N SER A 370 22.41 6.77 9.67
CA SER A 370 22.54 7.64 8.50
C SER A 370 21.47 8.73 8.50
N LEU A 371 20.20 8.37 8.75
CA LEU A 371 19.08 9.32 8.87
C LEU A 371 19.33 10.35 9.97
N LEU A 372 19.79 9.91 11.14
CA LEU A 372 20.10 10.78 12.27
C LEU A 372 21.29 11.70 11.98
N THR A 373 22.33 11.18 11.33
CA THR A 373 23.53 11.97 10.98
C THR A 373 23.21 13.03 9.94
N LYS A 374 22.35 12.69 8.97
CA LYS A 374 21.89 13.61 7.91
C LYS A 374 20.77 14.56 8.35
N GLY A 375 20.31 14.47 9.61
CA GLY A 375 19.25 15.32 10.15
C GLY A 375 17.88 15.11 9.50
N MET A 376 17.61 13.92 8.95
CA MET A 376 16.44 13.60 8.12
C MET A 376 15.09 13.80 8.84
N PRO A 377 13.95 13.88 8.10
CA PRO A 377 12.65 14.19 8.69
C PRO A 377 12.29 13.30 9.87
N THR A 378 11.67 13.88 10.92
CA THR A 378 11.14 13.11 12.06
C THR A 378 10.16 12.04 11.61
N THR A 379 9.42 12.25 10.52
CA THR A 379 8.54 11.22 9.93
C THR A 379 9.30 10.02 9.38
N MET A 380 10.50 10.19 8.80
CA MET A 380 11.35 9.06 8.37
C MET A 380 11.92 8.33 9.57
N ILE A 381 12.36 9.08 10.58
CA ILE A 381 12.87 8.55 11.84
C ILE A 381 11.77 7.75 12.53
N ASP A 382 10.56 8.29 12.63
CA ASP A 382 9.36 7.63 13.16
C ASP A 382 9.06 6.34 12.39
N GLU A 383 9.06 6.35 11.06
CA GLU A 383 8.81 5.15 10.25
C GLU A 383 9.89 4.07 10.45
N THR A 384 11.15 4.48 10.52
CA THR A 384 12.27 3.56 10.74
C THR A 384 12.22 2.97 12.16
N LEU A 385 11.96 3.81 13.18
CA LEU A 385 11.79 3.38 14.57
C LEU A 385 10.56 2.49 14.76
N ASN A 386 9.44 2.83 14.12
CA ASN A 386 8.25 1.98 14.14
C ASN A 386 8.53 0.62 13.48
N SER A 387 9.35 0.58 12.43
CA SER A 387 9.76 -0.69 11.80
C SER A 387 10.63 -1.53 12.74
N VAL A 388 11.57 -0.91 13.47
CA VAL A 388 12.36 -1.58 14.52
C VAL A 388 11.42 -2.11 15.61
N ALA A 389 10.49 -1.29 16.09
CA ALA A 389 9.56 -1.66 17.15
C ALA A 389 8.62 -2.79 16.72
N LEU A 390 8.08 -2.75 15.49
CA LEU A 390 7.19 -3.79 14.96
C LEU A 390 7.88 -5.14 14.80
N GLN A 391 9.18 -5.17 14.50
CA GLN A 391 9.95 -6.41 14.46
C GLN A 391 10.02 -7.08 15.85
N GLY A 392 10.06 -6.27 16.91
CA GLY A 392 10.15 -6.74 18.28
C GLY A 392 11.46 -7.48 18.60
N GLY A 393 11.52 -8.12 19.77
CA GLY A 393 12.69 -8.87 20.24
C GLY A 393 13.75 -8.02 20.97
N SER A 394 14.75 -8.70 21.53
CA SER A 394 15.81 -8.08 22.35
C SER A 394 16.61 -7.04 21.59
N ASP A 395 16.95 -7.32 20.33
CA ASP A 395 17.83 -6.49 19.52
C ASP A 395 17.16 -5.16 19.16
N SER A 396 15.86 -5.18 18.87
CA SER A 396 15.05 -3.98 18.68
C SER A 396 15.01 -3.13 19.94
N VAL A 397 14.81 -3.75 21.11
CA VAL A 397 14.81 -3.03 22.40
C VAL A 397 16.18 -2.43 22.70
N GLU A 398 17.27 -3.15 22.44
CA GLU A 398 18.64 -2.67 22.65
C GLU A 398 18.92 -1.45 21.76
N ILE A 399 18.55 -1.51 20.48
CA ILE A 399 18.72 -0.37 19.55
C ILE A 399 17.92 0.83 20.01
N LEU A 400 16.66 0.63 20.39
CA LEU A 400 15.80 1.72 20.88
C LEU A 400 16.37 2.34 22.15
N LEU A 401 16.83 1.54 23.12
CA LEU A 401 17.47 2.06 24.35
C LEU A 401 18.77 2.81 24.05
N ARG A 402 19.61 2.28 23.16
CA ARG A 402 20.87 2.93 22.76
C ARG A 402 20.63 4.27 22.07
N LEU A 403 19.58 4.37 21.27
CA LEU A 403 19.17 5.61 20.61
C LEU A 403 18.49 6.58 21.58
N PHE A 404 17.78 6.06 22.57
CA PHE A 404 17.14 6.86 23.62
C PHE A 404 18.18 7.63 24.44
N SER A 405 19.36 7.05 24.68
CA SER A 405 20.48 7.72 25.35
C SER A 405 21.10 8.89 24.57
N ARG A 406 20.61 9.24 23.38
CA ARG A 406 21.10 10.38 22.59
C ARG A 406 20.41 11.68 23.05
N PRO A 407 21.10 12.83 22.99
CA PRO A 407 20.59 14.10 23.52
C PRO A 407 19.44 14.74 22.71
N GLN A 408 19.02 14.13 21.59
CA GLN A 408 18.04 14.74 20.69
C GLN A 408 16.62 14.43 21.15
N GLU A 409 15.92 15.44 21.67
CA GLU A 409 14.58 15.33 22.24
C GLU A 409 13.56 14.72 21.26
N ASN A 410 13.60 15.13 19.99
CA ASN A 410 12.69 14.61 18.97
C ASN A 410 12.84 13.09 18.77
N ILE A 411 14.07 12.55 18.89
CA ILE A 411 14.30 11.10 18.83
C ILE A 411 13.71 10.42 20.06
N ARG A 412 13.95 10.96 21.26
CA ARG A 412 13.43 10.38 22.51
C ARG A 412 11.91 10.27 22.46
N GLN A 413 11.22 11.33 22.02
CA GLN A 413 9.78 11.33 21.83
C GLN A 413 9.31 10.31 20.77
N ALA A 414 10.04 10.20 19.65
CA ALA A 414 9.75 9.22 18.60
C ALA A 414 9.87 7.78 19.13
N ILE A 415 10.92 7.48 19.91
CA ILE A 415 11.13 6.18 20.54
C ILE A 415 9.99 5.87 21.52
N VAL A 416 9.60 6.83 22.37
CA VAL A 416 8.49 6.66 23.32
C VAL A 416 7.18 6.41 22.59
N LYS A 417 6.94 7.05 21.43
CA LYS A 417 5.77 6.75 20.59
C LYS A 417 5.84 5.33 20.02
N ALA A 418 7.01 4.90 19.55
CA ALA A 418 7.22 3.58 18.97
C ALA A 418 7.03 2.43 19.98
N THR A 419 7.19 2.67 21.29
CA THR A 419 6.96 1.63 22.33
C THR A 419 5.53 1.09 22.34
N ARG A 420 4.56 1.84 21.79
CA ARG A 420 3.17 1.39 21.61
C ARG A 420 3.03 0.18 20.68
N LEU A 421 4.06 -0.09 19.88
CA LEU A 421 4.12 -1.21 18.93
C LEU A 421 4.88 -2.42 19.50
N LEU A 422 5.47 -2.30 20.70
CA LEU A 422 6.18 -3.38 21.38
C LEU A 422 5.24 -4.16 22.31
N ASP A 423 5.66 -5.36 22.69
CA ASP A 423 5.02 -6.08 23.79
C ASP A 423 5.20 -5.33 25.12
N LYS A 424 4.32 -5.62 26.09
CA LYS A 424 4.26 -4.91 27.36
C LYS A 424 5.58 -4.94 28.15
N GLN A 425 6.35 -6.03 28.08
CA GLN A 425 7.60 -6.15 28.84
C GLN A 425 8.69 -5.29 28.20
N SER A 426 8.85 -5.40 26.88
CA SER A 426 9.79 -4.60 26.09
C SER A 426 9.50 -3.10 26.19
N ALA A 427 8.23 -2.71 26.06
CA ALA A 427 7.80 -1.32 26.22
C ALA A 427 8.12 -0.76 27.61
N ALA A 428 7.92 -1.56 28.67
CA ALA A 428 8.17 -1.14 30.04
C ALA A 428 9.64 -0.79 30.31
N LEU A 429 10.59 -1.47 29.67
CA LEU A 429 12.02 -1.15 29.81
C LEU A 429 12.34 0.25 29.30
N ILE A 430 11.84 0.59 28.11
CA ILE A 430 12.07 1.89 27.48
C ILE A 430 11.32 2.99 28.24
N ILE A 431 10.08 2.75 28.65
CA ILE A 431 9.30 3.73 29.44
C ILE A 431 9.98 4.03 30.77
N ARG A 432 10.53 3.02 31.46
CA ARG A 432 11.32 3.24 32.69
C ARG A 432 12.55 4.11 32.43
N ALA A 433 13.27 3.87 31.33
CA ALA A 433 14.40 4.70 30.95
C ALA A 433 13.97 6.16 30.73
N ALA A 434 12.83 6.38 30.06
CA ALA A 434 12.29 7.72 29.82
C ALA A 434 11.88 8.45 31.10
N LEU A 435 11.18 7.76 32.02
CA LEU A 435 10.78 8.34 33.31
C LEU A 435 11.99 8.70 34.18
N ASN A 436 13.08 7.94 34.09
CA ASN A 436 14.31 8.23 34.83
C ASN A 436 15.06 9.44 34.24
N ASP A 437 14.98 9.66 32.93
CA ASP A 437 15.62 10.79 32.25
C ASP A 437 14.94 12.13 32.61
N GLU A 438 13.61 12.16 32.69
CA GLU A 438 12.84 13.33 33.16
C GLU A 438 13.14 13.72 34.62
N SER A 439 13.59 12.76 35.44
CA SER A 439 13.96 13.06 36.83
C SER A 439 15.32 13.76 36.99
N GLN A 440 16.10 13.87 35.91
CA GLN A 440 17.44 14.48 35.89
C GLN A 440 17.52 15.82 35.14
N ALA A 441 16.46 16.21 34.44
CA ALA A 441 16.30 17.51 33.77
C ALA A 441 15.57 18.51 34.70
#